data_AF-A0A7V1D405-F1
#
_entry.id   AF-A0A7V1D405-F1
#
_cell.length_a   1.000
_cell.length_b   1.000
_cell.length_c   1.000
_cell.angle_alpha   90.00
_cell.angle_beta   90.00
_cell.angle_gamma   90.00
#
_symmetry.space_group_name_H-M   'P 1'
#
loop_
_entity.id
_entity.type
_entity.pdbx_description
1 polymer ?
#
loop_
_entity_poly.entity_id
_entity_poly.type
_entity_poly.pdbx_seq_one_letter_code
_entity_poly.pdbx_strand_id
1 'polypeptide(L)' 'LNRAGFNLDTLSMGMSGDLDAAIAEGATMVRIGTALFGARS' A
#
# COMPACT_ATOMS: atom_id res chain seq x y z
N LEU A 1 16.49 1.56 -1.06
CA LEU A 1 16.71 2.50 0.07
C LEU A 1 17.39 1.80 1.24
N ASN A 2 16.89 0.63 1.69
CA ASN A 2 17.59 -0.09 2.77
C ASN A 2 19.03 -0.50 2.42
N ARG A 3 19.28 -0.90 1.16
CA ARG A 3 20.66 -1.11 0.65
C ARG A 3 21.53 0.16 0.64
N ALA A 4 20.93 1.34 0.64
CA ALA A 4 21.63 2.62 0.71
C ALA A 4 21.81 3.12 2.17
N GLY A 5 21.51 2.30 3.18
CA GLY A 5 21.70 2.63 4.60
C GLY A 5 20.49 3.25 5.30
N PHE A 6 19.36 3.42 4.61
CA PHE A 6 18.12 3.85 5.25
C PHE A 6 17.48 2.69 6.01
N ASN A 7 16.88 2.93 7.17
CA ASN A 7 16.15 1.90 7.92
C ASN A 7 14.64 2.07 7.73
N LEU A 8 14.10 1.58 6.61
CA LEU A 8 12.67 1.66 6.29
C LEU A 8 12.00 0.30 6.55
N ASP A 9 10.91 0.33 7.30
CA ASP A 9 10.04 -0.82 7.61
C ASP A 9 8.71 -0.79 6.84
N THR A 10 8.40 0.36 6.23
CA THR A 10 7.11 0.62 5.60
C THR A 10 7.23 0.71 4.09
N LEU A 11 6.54 -0.20 3.39
CA LEU A 11 6.30 -0.15 1.95
C LEU A 11 4.83 0.22 1.72
N SER A 12 4.58 1.51 1.54
CA SER A 12 3.26 2.05 1.20
C SER A 12 2.98 1.85 -0.29
N MET A 13 2.16 0.85 -0.61
CA MET A 13 1.87 0.47 -1.99
C MET A 13 0.49 -0.19 -2.07
N GLY A 14 -0.17 -0.07 -3.22
CA GLY A 14 -1.57 -0.48 -3.38
C GLY A 14 -2.59 0.56 -2.92
N MET A 15 -3.81 0.33 -3.37
CA MET A 15 -5.05 1.07 -3.17
C MET A 15 -6.21 0.07 -3.00
N SER A 16 -7.46 0.54 -3.07
CA SER A 16 -8.64 -0.31 -2.89
C SER A 16 -8.86 -1.38 -3.98
N GLY A 17 -8.23 -1.26 -5.15
CA GLY A 17 -8.49 -2.15 -6.30
C GLY A 17 -7.44 -3.23 -6.55
N ASP A 18 -6.32 -3.19 -5.83
CA ASP A 18 -5.11 -3.97 -6.08
C ASP A 18 -4.53 -4.54 -4.77
N LEU A 19 -5.39 -4.79 -3.77
CA LEU A 19 -5.00 -5.30 -2.45
C LEU A 19 -4.18 -6.59 -2.53
N ASP A 20 -4.69 -7.59 -3.24
CA ASP A 20 -4.05 -8.91 -3.30
C ASP A 20 -2.69 -8.86 -4.00
N ALA A 21 -2.60 -8.08 -5.08
CA ALA A 21 -1.35 -7.84 -5.79
C ALA A 21 -0.34 -7.08 -4.91
N ALA A 22 -0.79 -6.04 -4.19
CA ALA A 22 0.07 -5.27 -3.31
C ALA A 22 0.66 -6.13 -2.18
N ILE A 23 -0.15 -7.03 -1.60
CA ILE A 23 0.32 -7.99 -0.59
C ILE A 23 1.33 -8.96 -1.20
N ALA A 24 1.05 -9.52 -2.37
CA ALA A 24 1.95 -10.45 -3.06
C ALA A 24 3.31 -9.82 -3.39
N GLU A 25 3.33 -8.52 -3.71
CA GLU A 25 4.54 -7.74 -4.00
C GLU A 25 5.21 -7.14 -2.73
N GLY A 26 4.73 -7.51 -1.53
CA GLY A 26 5.38 -7.20 -0.26
C GLY A 26 5.01 -5.86 0.38
N ALA A 27 3.88 -5.25 0.02
CA ALA A 27 3.38 -4.06 0.70
C ALA A 27 3.19 -4.32 2.19
N THR A 28 3.57 -3.34 3.03
CA THR A 28 3.31 -3.37 4.47
C THR A 28 2.28 -2.33 4.91
N MET A 29 1.85 -1.46 3.99
CA MET A 29 0.71 -0.57 4.16
C MET A 29 -0.04 -0.40 2.83
N VAL A 30 -1.35 -0.66 2.84
CA VAL A 30 -2.25 -0.46 1.69
C VAL A 30 -3.24 0.66 2.00
N ARG A 31 -3.54 1.50 1.01
CA ARG A 31 -4.38 2.69 1.19
C ARG A 31 -5.82 2.38 0.78
N ILE A 32 -6.76 2.52 1.71
CA ILE A 32 -8.18 2.23 1.44
C ILE A 32 -8.99 3.53 1.47
N GLY A 33 -9.68 3.82 0.36
CA GLY A 33 -10.52 5.00 0.20
C GLY A 33 -11.92 4.61 -0.25
N THR A 34 -12.13 4.47 -1.56
CA THR A 34 -13.44 4.16 -2.16
C THR A 34 -14.07 2.88 -1.62
N ALA A 35 -13.29 1.83 -1.35
CA ALA A 35 -13.84 0.60 -0.78
C ALA A 35 -14.35 0.78 0.68
N LEU A 36 -13.88 1.79 1.40
CA LEU A 36 -14.31 2.09 2.77
C LEU A 36 -15.39 3.19 2.82
N PHE A 37 -15.24 4.24 2.01
CA PHE A 37 -16.07 5.45 2.08
C PHE A 37 -17.00 5.66 0.88
N GLY A 38 -16.94 4.80 -0.14
CA GLY A 38 -17.69 4.97 -1.38
C GLY A 38 -17.07 5.99 -2.34
N ALA A 39 -17.79 6.26 -3.44
CA ALA A 39 -17.39 7.28 -4.40
C ALA A 39 -17.45 8.67 -3.78
N ARG A 40 -16.57 9.57 -4.23
CA ARG A 40 -16.60 10.98 -3.79
C ARG A 40 -17.77 11.68 -4.48
N SER A 41 -18.50 12.51 -3.73
CA SER A 41 -19.54 13.42 -4.24
C SER A 41 -18.96 14.58 -5.04
#